data_AF-A0A7L2W231-F1
#
_entry.id   AF-A0A7L2W231-F1
#
_cell.length_a   1.000
_cell.length_b   1.000
_cell.length_c   1.000
_cell.angle_alpha   90.00
_cell.angle_beta   90.00
_cell.angle_gamma   90.00
#
_symmetry.space_group_name_H-M   'P 1'
#
loop_
_entity.id
_entity.type
_entity.pdbx_description
1 polymer ?
#
loop_
_entity_poly.entity_id
_entity_poly.type
_entity_poly.pdbx_seq_one_letter_code
_entity_poly.pdbx_strand_id
1 'polypeptide(L)' 'APPPKKTKSLSFSPQLSETYGEIFTFHLGSRPCVVLSGYRLLKEALIDHAEEFSGRGDFPAVQQWSRGNGETPR' A
#
# COMPACT_ATOMS: atom_id res chain seq x y z
N ALA A 1 15.33 -15.22 -23.17
CA ALA A 1 14.64 -14.74 -21.96
C ALA A 1 13.72 -13.59 -22.36
N PRO A 2 12.44 -13.59 -21.97
CA PRO A 2 11.56 -12.46 -22.25
C PRO A 2 12.06 -11.21 -21.50
N PRO A 3 12.04 -10.01 -22.12
CA PRO A 3 12.54 -8.80 -21.50
C PRO A 3 11.67 -8.40 -20.29
N PRO A 4 12.27 -7.84 -19.22
CA PRO A 4 11.50 -7.32 -18.10
C PRO A 4 10.59 -6.20 -18.61
N LYS A 5 9.27 -6.42 -18.51
CA LYS A 5 8.28 -5.39 -18.85
C LYS A 5 8.52 -4.20 -17.92
N LYS A 6 8.78 -3.01 -18.46
CA LYS A 6 8.96 -1.78 -17.67
C LYS A 6 7.73 -1.56 -16.79
N THR A 7 7.85 -1.84 -15.50
CA THR A 7 6.84 -1.54 -14.49
C THR A 7 6.97 -0.07 -14.14
N LYS A 8 5.92 0.71 -14.41
CA LYS A 8 5.84 2.09 -13.90
C LYS A 8 5.74 1.99 -12.38
N SER A 9 6.80 2.38 -11.67
CA SER A 9 6.77 2.53 -10.23
C SER A 9 5.74 3.62 -9.91
N LEU A 10 4.73 3.29 -9.11
CA LEU A 10 3.79 4.29 -8.61
C LEU A 10 4.52 5.05 -7.49
N SER A 11 5.24 6.10 -7.87
CA SER A 11 5.89 6.98 -6.92
C SER A 11 4.85 7.84 -6.23
N PHE A 12 4.68 7.66 -4.93
CA PHE A 12 3.86 8.54 -4.11
C PHE A 12 4.55 9.90 -3.99
N SER A 13 3.81 10.96 -4.29
CA SER A 13 4.31 12.32 -4.34
C SER A 13 4.15 12.98 -2.97
N PRO A 14 5.22 13.50 -2.33
CA PRO A 14 5.13 14.15 -1.00
C PRO A 14 4.20 15.37 -0.95
N GLN A 15 3.86 15.95 -2.09
CA GLN A 15 2.93 17.08 -2.25
C GLN A 15 1.51 16.74 -1.76
N LEU A 16 1.12 15.46 -1.77
CA LEU A 16 -0.19 15.04 -1.27
C LEU A 16 -0.27 15.16 0.25
N SER A 17 0.80 14.85 0.97
CA SER A 17 0.82 15.05 2.43
C SER A 17 0.83 16.54 2.82
N GLU A 18 1.37 17.41 1.98
CA GLU A 18 1.30 18.87 2.21
C GLU A 18 -0.13 19.41 2.08
N THR A 19 -0.93 18.83 1.18
CA THR A 19 -2.29 19.31 0.88
C THR A 19 -3.34 18.68 1.80
N TYR A 20 -3.23 17.38 2.08
CA TYR A 20 -4.25 16.60 2.79
C TYR A 20 -3.86 16.23 4.23
N GLY A 21 -2.59 16.45 4.60
CA GLY A 21 -2.06 16.10 5.92
C GLY A 21 -1.45 14.70 6.00
N GLU A 22 -1.05 14.32 7.21
CA GLU A 22 -0.33 13.08 7.50
C GLU A 22 -1.20 11.81 7.37
N ILE A 23 -2.53 11.94 7.50
CA ILE A 23 -3.48 10.85 7.30
C ILE A 23 -4.55 11.32 6.34
N PHE A 24 -4.74 10.61 5.24
CA PHE A 24 -5.83 10.89 4.32
C PHE A 24 -6.32 9.62 3.63
N THR A 25 -7.55 9.68 3.16
CA THR A 25 -8.21 8.59 2.44
C THR A 25 -8.38 8.98 0.98
N PHE A 26 -7.98 8.10 0.07
CA PHE A 26 -8.31 8.23 -1.35
C PHE A 26 -9.11 7.01 -1.81
N HIS A 27 -9.94 7.20 -2.83
CA HIS A 27 -10.77 6.12 -3.37
C HIS A 27 -10.13 5.57 -4.64
N LEU A 28 -9.73 4.29 -4.62
CA LEU A 28 -9.31 3.56 -5.80
C LEU A 28 -10.53 2.83 -6.40
N GLY A 29 -11.23 3.51 -7.31
CA GLY A 29 -12.52 3.05 -7.81
C GLY A 29 -13.55 3.02 -6.67
N SER A 30 -14.12 1.85 -6.41
CA SER A 30 -15.07 1.65 -5.29
C SER A 30 -14.40 1.38 -3.94
N ARG A 31 -13.07 1.28 -3.88
CA ARG A 31 -12.35 0.83 -2.69
C ARG A 31 -11.65 2.00 -1.98
N PRO A 32 -11.99 2.31 -0.73
CA PRO A 32 -11.25 3.30 0.05
C PRO A 32 -9.87 2.77 0.42
N CYS A 33 -8.85 3.62 0.32
CA CYS A 33 -7.47 3.35 0.68
C CYS A 33 -6.98 4.48 1.60
N VAL A 34 -6.47 4.12 2.78
CA VAL A 34 -5.90 5.06 3.74
C VAL A 34 -4.39 5.15 3.52
N VAL A 35 -3.87 6.37 3.45
CA VAL A 35 -2.43 6.64 3.37
C VAL A 35 -1.99 7.24 4.70
N LEU A 36 -0.94 6.66 5.25
CA LEU A 36 -0.21 7.19 6.40
C LEU A 36 1.11 7.78 5.88
N SER A 37 1.28 9.08 6.03
CA SER A 37 2.46 9.84 5.62
C SER A 37 3.01 10.57 6.84
N GLY A 38 4.17 10.15 7.34
CA GLY A 38 4.76 10.71 8.56
C GLY A 38 5.52 9.65 9.35
N TYR A 39 6.73 9.97 9.78
CA TYR A 39 7.60 8.99 10.43
C TYR A 39 6.99 8.45 11.73
N ARG A 40 6.47 9.33 12.59
CA ARG A 40 5.87 8.95 13.87
C ARG A 40 4.67 8.04 13.66
N LEU A 41 3.83 8.38 12.71
CA LEU A 41 2.59 7.67 12.40
C LEU A 41 2.87 6.27 11.81
N LEU A 42 3.87 6.18 10.92
CA LEU A 42 4.33 4.90 10.39
C LEU A 42 4.98 4.03 11.49
N LYS A 43 5.71 4.65 12.42
CA LYS A 43 6.30 3.92 13.56
C LYS A 43 5.21 3.32 14.45
N GLU A 44 4.24 4.13 14.83
CA GLU A 44 3.12 3.68 15.67
C GLU A 44 2.32 2.58 14.93
N ALA A 45 1.97 2.78 13.66
CA ALA A 45 1.18 1.80 12.90
C ALA A 45 1.94 0.49 12.59
N LEU A 46 3.18 0.58 12.10
CA LEU A 46 3.92 -0.59 11.60
C LEU A 46 4.77 -1.29 12.67
N ILE A 47 5.05 -0.65 13.80
CA ILE A 47 5.85 -1.23 14.88
C ILE A 47 4.98 -1.48 16.11
N ASP A 48 4.37 -0.42 16.65
CA ASP A 48 3.63 -0.54 17.92
C ASP A 48 2.31 -1.30 17.73
N HIS A 49 1.68 -1.14 16.56
CA HIS A 49 0.44 -1.81 16.14
C HIS A 49 0.65 -2.84 15.02
N ALA A 50 1.84 -3.45 14.95
CA ALA A 50 2.25 -4.29 13.82
C ALA A 50 1.27 -5.44 13.51
N GLU A 51 0.69 -6.10 14.52
CA GLU A 51 -0.29 -7.18 14.33
C GLU A 51 -1.54 -6.69 13.56
N GLU A 52 -2.06 -5.50 13.92
CA GLU A 52 -3.25 -4.91 13.32
C GLU A 52 -3.00 -4.45 11.87
N PHE A 53 -1.77 -4.00 11.57
CA PHE A 53 -1.35 -3.53 10.25
C PHE A 53 -0.54 -4.56 9.44
N SER A 54 -0.42 -5.80 9.93
CA SER A 54 0.34 -6.87 9.27
C SER A 54 -0.33 -7.40 7.99
N GLY A 55 -1.62 -7.11 7.82
CA GLY A 55 -2.42 -7.59 6.70
C GLY A 55 -1.94 -7.07 5.34
N ARG A 56 -2.03 -7.92 4.31
CA ARG A 56 -1.78 -7.51 2.93
C ARG A 56 -3.07 -7.01 2.29
N GLY A 57 -2.99 -5.83 1.66
CA GLY A 57 -4.08 -5.31 0.85
C GLY A 57 -4.40 -6.26 -0.31
N ASP A 58 -5.69 -6.59 -0.46
CA ASP A 58 -6.19 -7.44 -1.55
C ASP A 58 -6.18 -6.65 -2.87
N PHE A 59 -5.03 -6.52 -3.53
CA PHE A 59 -4.94 -5.87 -4.84
C PHE A 59 -4.68 -6.93 -5.92
N PRO A 60 -5.63 -7.20 -6.84
CA PRO A 60 -5.48 -8.26 -7.84
C PRO A 60 -4.20 -8.16 -8.67
N ALA A 61 -3.77 -6.92 -8.99
CA ALA A 61 -2.51 -6.69 -9.70
C ALA A 61 -1.28 -7.13 -8.88
N VAL A 62 -1.28 -6.89 -7.56
CA VAL A 62 -0.19 -7.27 -6.65
C VAL A 62 -0.17 -8.79 -6.45
N GLN A 63 -1.34 -9.40 -6.34
CA GLN A 63 -1.53 -10.85 -6.20
C GLN A 63 -1.04 -11.60 -7.44
N GLN A 64 -1.42 -11.14 -8.63
CA GLN A 64 -0.94 -11.68 -9.91
C GLN A 64 0.58 -11.55 -10.06
N TRP A 65 1.15 -10.40 -9.67
CA TRP A 65 2.60 -10.19 -9.71
C TRP A 65 3.34 -11.12 -8.73
N SER A 66 2.79 -11.27 -7.53
CA SER A 66 3.34 -12.15 -6.48
C SER A 66 3.09 -13.64 -6.75
N ARG A 67 2.44 -13.98 -7.87
CA ARG A 67 2.06 -15.35 -8.27
C ARG A 67 1.26 -16.09 -7.18
N GLY A 68 0.50 -15.37 -6.36
CA GLY A 68 -0.27 -15.96 -5.27
C GLY A 68 0.55 -16.56 -4.12
N ASN A 69 1.86 -16.28 -4.02
CA ASN A 69 2.75 -16.85 -2.98
C ASN A 69 2.47 -16.37 -1.53
N GLY A 70 1.26 -15.90 -1.23
CA GLY A 70 0.86 -15.44 0.10
C GLY A 70 -0.65 -15.49 0.36
N GLU A 71 -1.42 -16.20 -0.47
CA GLU A 71 -2.84 -16.45 -0.20
C GLU A 71 -2.96 -17.54 0.85
N THR A 72 -3.34 -17.18 2.08
CA THR A 72 -3.94 -18.15 2.99
C THR A 72 -5.27 -18.62 2.37
N PRO A 73 -5.50 -19.93 2.24
CA PRO A 73 -6.78 -20.44 1.76
C PRO A 73 -7.87 -20.01 2.76
N ARG A 74 -9.01 -19.59 2.23
CA ARG A 74 -10.23 -19.36 3.03
C ARG A 74 -10.78 -20.67 3.57
#